data_AF-A0A2T2V738-F1
#
_entry.id   AF-A0A2T2V738-F1
#
_cell.length_a   1.000
_cell.length_b   1.000
_cell.length_c   1.000
_cell.angle_alpha   90.00
_cell.angle_beta   90.00
_cell.angle_gamma   90.00
#
_symmetry.space_group_name_H-M   'P 1'
#
loop_
_entity.id
_entity.type
_entity.pdbx_description
1 polymer ?
#
loop_
_entity_poly.entity_id
_entity_poly.type
_entity_poly.pdbx_seq_one_letter_code
_entity_poly.pdbx_strand_id
1 'polypeptide(L)'
;MVDSGNITCNGACDGSAAVAPSGGTPGYSYTWDNGATDSSLTNLCPGTYSVTITDANGCRDSAEVTIAEPPVLTSQMTDSTNASCNGDCNGSGTVTPTGGTPPYSFTWDNGETDSIADSLCAGLHKVTITDTNSCTTTDSVTITEPPVLTVSVTDTSNLSCYGDSNGTATVTPAGGTPGYDYAWSGGDNPNDSVNTGIPAGQFEVTVTDTNGCNATDTFPITEPPQLTLSFTDTTNVSCNGGSDGAATVTPSGGTSPYSFNWGSGTGNSPSDSANDGLAAGTYPVTVTDDNSCTAVDSITITEPPVLQASMVDSGNITCNGACDGSAAVAPSGGTPGYSYNWSNGSTDSTISGVCPGAYSVTTKDANGCQDSAQVTITEPPVLAATIVDTTHLLCYEECNGSASLGVTGGTYPYSFNWGNGETEV
;
A
#
# COMPACT_ATOMS: atom_id res chain seq x y z
N MET A 1 -8.73 -77.90 66.16
CA MET A 1 -8.96 -76.63 65.45
C MET A 1 -8.55 -76.85 64.00
N VAL A 2 -9.33 -76.34 63.05
CA VAL A 2 -8.93 -76.30 61.64
C VAL A 2 -8.61 -74.85 61.32
N ASP A 3 -7.39 -74.59 60.87
CA ASP A 3 -6.94 -73.31 60.36
C ASP A 3 -7.03 -73.32 58.82
N SER A 4 -7.27 -72.18 58.21
CA SER A 4 -7.39 -72.07 56.75
C SER A 4 -6.77 -70.82 56.18
N GLY A 5 -6.11 -70.98 55.04
CA GLY A 5 -5.82 -69.90 54.11
C GLY A 5 -6.86 -69.90 52.98
N ASN A 6 -7.59 -68.80 52.84
CA ASN A 6 -8.47 -68.55 51.70
C ASN A 6 -7.66 -68.41 50.40
N ILE A 7 -8.31 -68.57 49.24
CA ILE A 7 -7.60 -68.41 47.96
C ILE A 7 -7.22 -66.95 47.71
N THR A 8 -6.15 -66.72 46.96
CA THR A 8 -5.60 -65.36 46.75
C THR A 8 -6.35 -64.53 45.72
N CYS A 9 -6.77 -65.15 44.61
CA CYS A 9 -7.53 -64.51 43.52
C CYS A 9 -8.84 -65.23 43.26
N ASN A 10 -9.87 -64.51 42.80
CA ASN A 10 -11.11 -65.15 42.38
C ASN A 10 -10.83 -66.23 41.31
N GLY A 11 -11.35 -67.44 41.52
CA GLY A 11 -11.12 -68.60 40.66
C GLY A 11 -9.75 -69.30 40.79
N ALA A 12 -8.86 -68.87 41.69
CA ALA A 12 -7.62 -69.60 42.00
C ALA A 12 -7.90 -70.87 42.82
N CYS A 13 -6.90 -71.74 42.92
CA CYS A 13 -6.94 -72.93 43.78
C CYS A 13 -5.65 -73.07 44.57
N ASP A 14 -5.31 -72.03 45.35
CA ASP A 14 -4.10 -71.97 46.17
C ASP A 14 -4.41 -71.89 47.67
N GLY A 15 -5.66 -72.15 48.05
CA GLY A 15 -6.10 -72.20 49.44
C GLY A 15 -5.45 -73.34 50.21
N SER A 16 -5.51 -73.26 51.54
CA SER A 16 -4.94 -74.28 52.42
C SER A 16 -5.84 -74.54 53.62
N ALA A 17 -5.73 -75.75 54.16
CA ALA A 17 -6.42 -76.16 55.38
C ALA A 17 -5.46 -76.99 56.24
N ALA A 18 -5.37 -76.70 57.53
CA ALA A 18 -4.50 -77.42 58.47
C ALA A 18 -5.26 -77.79 59.74
N VAL A 19 -5.10 -79.04 60.19
CA VAL A 19 -5.85 -79.58 61.32
C VAL A 19 -4.90 -79.85 62.49
N ALA A 20 -5.21 -79.25 63.64
CA ALA A 20 -4.51 -79.50 64.90
C ALA A 20 -5.47 -80.16 65.91
N PRO A 21 -5.38 -81.49 66.14
CA PRO A 21 -6.10 -82.17 67.20
C PRO A 21 -5.61 -81.72 68.59
N SER A 22 -6.53 -81.50 69.54
CA SER A 22 -6.22 -81.05 70.90
C SER A 22 -6.57 -82.09 72.00
N GLY A 23 -6.83 -83.34 71.61
CA GLY A 23 -7.19 -84.46 72.50
C GLY A 23 -7.12 -85.81 71.79
N GLY A 24 -7.39 -86.92 72.50
CA GLY A 24 -7.27 -88.30 71.97
C GLY A 24 -5.88 -88.90 72.12
N THR A 25 -5.69 -90.13 71.62
CA THR A 25 -4.40 -90.86 71.69
C THR A 25 -3.54 -90.60 70.45
N PRO A 26 -2.27 -90.18 70.59
CA PRO A 26 -1.38 -89.90 69.46
C PRO A 26 -1.27 -91.07 68.47
N GLY A 27 -1.16 -90.75 67.19
CA GLY A 27 -1.31 -91.70 66.07
C GLY A 27 -2.55 -91.41 65.23
N TYR A 28 -2.82 -90.12 65.00
CA TYR A 28 -4.01 -89.68 64.28
C TYR A 28 -3.93 -90.02 62.80
N SER A 29 -5.07 -90.38 62.23
CA SER A 29 -5.29 -90.49 60.78
C SER A 29 -6.36 -89.51 60.35
N TYR A 30 -6.20 -88.94 59.15
CA TYR A 30 -7.07 -87.92 58.60
C TYR A 30 -7.75 -88.47 57.35
N THR A 31 -9.03 -88.15 57.17
CA THR A 31 -9.76 -88.47 55.93
C THR A 31 -10.59 -87.26 55.57
N TRP A 32 -10.19 -86.59 54.50
CA TRP A 32 -10.90 -85.46 53.93
C TRP A 32 -11.95 -85.96 52.93
N ASP A 33 -13.03 -85.20 52.76
CA ASP A 33 -14.08 -85.47 51.75
C ASP A 33 -13.57 -85.49 50.30
N ASN A 34 -12.51 -84.76 50.01
CA ASN A 34 -11.80 -84.80 48.73
C ASN A 34 -10.86 -86.02 48.58
N GLY A 35 -10.80 -86.92 49.58
CA GLY A 35 -9.99 -88.13 49.57
C GLY A 35 -8.55 -87.96 50.04
N ALA A 36 -8.11 -86.75 50.42
CA ALA A 36 -6.78 -86.54 50.98
C ALA A 36 -6.66 -87.11 52.40
N THR A 37 -5.43 -87.39 52.83
CA THR A 37 -5.15 -88.03 54.14
C THR A 37 -4.11 -87.31 54.99
N ASP A 38 -3.56 -86.19 54.51
CA ASP A 38 -2.57 -85.42 55.23
C ASP A 38 -3.22 -84.50 56.27
N SER A 39 -2.48 -84.15 57.33
CA SER A 39 -2.94 -83.20 58.36
C SER A 39 -3.06 -81.77 57.86
N SER A 40 -2.43 -81.46 56.72
CA SER A 40 -2.45 -80.15 56.06
C SER A 40 -2.57 -80.32 54.56
N LEU A 41 -3.49 -79.58 53.94
CA LEU A 41 -3.71 -79.53 52.50
C LEU A 41 -3.33 -78.16 51.95
N THR A 42 -2.83 -78.14 50.72
CA THR A 42 -2.55 -76.95 49.92
C THR A 42 -3.17 -77.11 48.53
N ASN A 43 -3.29 -76.01 47.80
CA ASN A 43 -3.90 -75.96 46.47
C ASN A 43 -5.39 -76.33 46.46
N LEU A 44 -6.13 -75.90 47.49
CA LEU A 44 -7.57 -76.07 47.57
C LEU A 44 -8.28 -74.98 46.77
N CYS A 45 -9.28 -75.37 45.98
CA CYS A 45 -10.21 -74.45 45.33
C CYS A 45 -11.26 -73.93 46.34
N PRO A 46 -12.05 -72.90 46.01
CA PRO A 46 -13.15 -72.45 46.84
C PRO A 46 -14.15 -73.56 47.13
N GLY A 47 -14.56 -73.66 48.40
CA GLY A 47 -15.48 -74.70 48.82
C GLY A 47 -15.35 -75.01 50.30
N THR A 48 -16.29 -75.82 50.78
CA THR A 48 -16.27 -76.36 52.15
C THR A 48 -15.66 -77.75 52.12
N TYR A 49 -14.64 -77.97 52.95
CA TYR A 49 -13.94 -79.23 53.11
C TYR A 49 -14.18 -79.75 54.52
N SER A 50 -14.59 -81.02 54.61
CA SER A 50 -14.81 -81.75 55.85
C SER A 50 -13.70 -82.77 56.07
N VAL A 51 -13.17 -82.83 57.30
CA VAL A 51 -12.15 -83.79 57.70
C VAL A 51 -12.65 -84.62 58.87
N THR A 52 -12.49 -85.94 58.76
CA THR A 52 -12.64 -86.86 59.89
C THR A 52 -11.27 -87.21 60.43
N ILE A 53 -11.03 -86.93 61.71
CA ILE A 53 -9.81 -87.28 62.44
C ILE A 53 -10.10 -88.53 63.27
N THR A 54 -9.29 -89.57 63.13
CA THR A 54 -9.38 -90.79 63.95
C THR A 54 -8.11 -90.96 64.77
N ASP A 55 -8.23 -91.11 66.09
CA ASP A 55 -7.08 -91.36 66.99
C ASP A 55 -6.62 -92.82 66.95
N ALA A 56 -5.50 -93.15 67.61
CA ALA A 56 -4.95 -94.51 67.59
C ALA A 56 -5.85 -95.59 68.21
N ASN A 57 -6.84 -95.20 69.03
CA ASN A 57 -7.82 -96.10 69.65
C ASN A 57 -9.13 -96.19 68.84
N GLY A 58 -9.21 -95.52 67.67
CA GLY A 58 -10.37 -95.54 66.78
C GLY A 58 -11.46 -94.52 67.11
N CYS A 59 -11.24 -93.61 68.07
CA CYS A 59 -12.17 -92.52 68.35
C CYS A 59 -12.14 -91.51 67.20
N ARG A 60 -13.31 -91.06 66.75
CA ARG A 60 -13.46 -90.14 65.61
C ARG A 60 -14.04 -88.80 66.05
N ASP A 61 -13.55 -87.74 65.42
CA ASP A 61 -14.14 -86.41 65.46
C ASP A 61 -14.10 -85.80 64.06
N SER A 62 -14.96 -84.82 63.78
CA SER A 62 -15.05 -84.17 62.48
C SER A 62 -15.02 -82.67 62.60
N ALA A 63 -14.37 -82.02 61.65
CA ALA A 63 -14.40 -80.57 61.51
C ALA A 63 -14.59 -80.17 60.05
N GLU A 64 -15.15 -78.99 59.85
CA GLU A 64 -15.32 -78.39 58.53
C GLU A 64 -14.56 -77.08 58.45
N VAL A 65 -14.12 -76.75 57.25
CA VAL A 65 -13.49 -75.47 56.94
C VAL A 65 -13.92 -75.01 55.57
N THR A 66 -14.22 -73.72 55.44
CA THR A 66 -14.59 -73.12 54.16
C THR A 66 -13.43 -72.30 53.64
N ILE A 67 -12.94 -72.65 52.46
CA ILE A 67 -12.01 -71.85 51.69
C ILE A 67 -12.85 -70.84 50.90
N ALA A 68 -12.82 -69.58 51.31
CA ALA A 68 -13.49 -68.48 50.61
C ALA A 68 -12.61 -67.91 49.49
N GLU A 69 -13.24 -67.21 48.55
CA GLU A 69 -12.55 -66.44 47.50
C GLU A 69 -12.90 -64.95 47.57
N PRO A 70 -11.99 -64.05 47.13
CA PRO A 70 -12.31 -62.63 47.03
C PRO A 70 -13.30 -62.34 45.89
N PRO A 71 -14.01 -61.20 45.92
CA PRO A 71 -14.81 -60.74 44.79
C PRO A 71 -13.97 -60.61 43.52
N VAL A 72 -14.58 -60.79 42.34
CA VAL A 72 -13.90 -60.61 41.04
C VAL A 72 -13.33 -59.19 40.94
N LEU A 73 -12.03 -59.08 40.67
CA LEU A 73 -11.40 -57.80 40.37
C LEU A 73 -11.84 -57.34 38.97
N THR A 74 -12.49 -56.18 38.90
CA THR A 74 -12.92 -55.53 37.67
C THR A 74 -12.44 -54.09 37.64
N SER A 75 -12.41 -53.51 36.45
CA SER A 75 -11.95 -52.13 36.20
C SER A 75 -12.94 -51.41 35.29
N GLN A 76 -13.10 -50.11 35.55
CA GLN A 76 -13.91 -49.23 34.72
C GLN A 76 -13.24 -47.87 34.57
N MET A 77 -13.07 -47.41 33.33
CA MET A 77 -12.78 -46.01 33.03
C MET A 77 -13.96 -45.13 33.45
N THR A 78 -13.70 -44.16 34.33
CA THR A 78 -14.74 -43.30 34.92
C THR A 78 -14.69 -41.87 34.39
N ASP A 79 -13.54 -41.40 33.94
CA ASP A 79 -13.38 -40.09 33.33
C ASP A 79 -12.20 -40.09 32.34
N SER A 80 -12.24 -39.17 31.38
CA SER A 80 -11.17 -38.95 30.41
C SER A 80 -11.26 -37.57 29.78
N THR A 81 -10.10 -36.95 29.54
CA THR A 81 -10.00 -35.72 28.76
C THR A 81 -9.19 -35.96 27.48
N ASN A 82 -9.66 -35.39 26.38
CA ASN A 82 -8.96 -35.46 25.09
C ASN A 82 -7.83 -34.42 25.01
N ALA A 83 -6.91 -34.62 24.07
CA ALA A 83 -5.87 -33.63 23.79
C ALA A 83 -6.52 -32.31 23.30
N SER A 84 -6.02 -31.17 23.79
CA SER A 84 -6.58 -29.86 23.47
C SER A 84 -6.28 -29.40 22.04
N CYS A 85 -5.04 -29.61 21.58
CA CYS A 85 -4.60 -29.32 20.22
C CYS A 85 -4.09 -30.57 19.51
N ASN A 86 -3.98 -30.49 18.18
CA ASN A 86 -3.31 -31.52 17.40
C ASN A 86 -1.84 -31.62 17.82
N GLY A 87 -1.39 -32.83 18.17
CA GLY A 87 -0.03 -33.11 18.63
C GLY A 87 0.20 -32.86 20.13
N ASP A 88 -0.79 -32.35 20.87
CA ASP A 88 -0.67 -32.19 22.31
C ASP A 88 -0.81 -33.53 23.04
N CYS A 89 -0.09 -33.63 24.15
CA CYS A 89 -0.16 -34.76 25.07
C CYS A 89 -0.62 -34.27 26.43
N ASN A 90 -1.80 -33.65 26.50
CA ASN A 90 -2.41 -33.15 27.73
C ASN A 90 -3.74 -33.84 28.07
N GLY A 91 -4.06 -34.94 27.40
CA GLY A 91 -5.20 -35.78 27.76
C GLY A 91 -4.96 -36.54 29.06
N SER A 92 -6.04 -37.06 29.63
CA SER A 92 -6.00 -37.88 30.84
C SER A 92 -7.02 -39.00 30.84
N GLY A 93 -6.80 -40.01 31.69
CA GLY A 93 -7.71 -41.11 31.93
C GLY A 93 -7.77 -41.45 33.41
N THR A 94 -8.98 -41.61 33.95
CA THR A 94 -9.23 -42.03 35.34
C THR A 94 -9.88 -43.39 35.36
N VAL A 95 -9.30 -44.32 36.12
CA VAL A 95 -9.81 -45.69 36.27
C VAL A 95 -10.18 -45.98 37.72
N THR A 96 -11.30 -46.67 37.91
CA THR A 96 -11.77 -47.11 39.23
C THR A 96 -11.85 -48.63 39.28
N PRO A 97 -11.05 -49.31 40.11
CA PRO A 97 -11.19 -50.75 40.33
C PRO A 97 -12.30 -51.07 41.32
N THR A 98 -12.95 -52.23 41.13
CA THR A 98 -13.91 -52.80 42.09
C THR A 98 -13.68 -54.30 42.27
N GLY A 99 -13.91 -54.82 43.48
CA GLY A 99 -13.60 -56.21 43.84
C GLY A 99 -12.12 -56.48 44.09
N GLY A 100 -11.68 -57.74 44.12
CA GLY A 100 -10.31 -58.09 44.53
C GLY A 100 -9.98 -57.73 45.98
N THR A 101 -8.68 -57.68 46.30
CA THR A 101 -8.17 -57.39 47.65
C THR A 101 -7.33 -56.11 47.69
N PRO A 102 -7.85 -54.99 48.22
CA PRO A 102 -7.09 -53.74 48.35
C PRO A 102 -5.84 -53.86 49.24
N PRO A 103 -4.85 -52.95 49.11
CA PRO A 103 -4.74 -51.88 48.12
C PRO A 103 -4.47 -52.37 46.68
N TYR A 104 -4.71 -51.47 45.72
CA TYR A 104 -4.42 -51.69 44.29
C TYR A 104 -3.19 -50.91 43.85
N SER A 105 -2.51 -51.43 42.83
CA SER A 105 -1.45 -50.76 42.10
C SER A 105 -1.84 -50.64 40.63
N PHE A 106 -1.40 -49.55 39.98
CA PHE A 106 -1.70 -49.26 38.59
C PHE A 106 -0.42 -49.29 37.78
N THR A 107 -0.51 -49.69 36.53
CA THR A 107 0.59 -49.61 35.57
C THR A 107 0.01 -49.27 34.22
N TRP A 108 0.17 -48.00 33.85
CA TRP A 108 -0.18 -47.50 32.54
C TRP A 108 0.93 -47.79 31.53
N ASP A 109 0.59 -47.83 30.25
CA ASP A 109 1.55 -48.05 29.16
C ASP A 109 2.60 -46.94 29.01
N ASN A 110 2.30 -45.74 29.49
CA ASN A 110 3.26 -44.63 29.60
C ASN A 110 4.13 -44.70 30.88
N GLY A 111 3.93 -45.71 31.74
CA GLY A 111 4.69 -45.91 32.97
C GLY A 111 4.13 -45.25 34.23
N GLU A 112 3.01 -44.52 34.13
CA GLU A 112 2.33 -43.94 35.30
C GLU A 112 1.77 -45.04 36.22
N THR A 113 1.71 -44.76 37.52
CA THR A 113 1.36 -45.76 38.56
C THR A 113 0.16 -45.40 39.43
N ASP A 114 -0.50 -44.29 39.13
CA ASP A 114 -1.70 -43.84 39.86
C ASP A 114 -3.00 -44.23 39.15
N SER A 115 -4.14 -44.08 39.84
CA SER A 115 -5.48 -44.31 39.29
C SER A 115 -5.87 -43.30 38.20
N ILE A 116 -5.08 -42.23 38.07
CA ILE A 116 -5.18 -41.21 37.03
C ILE A 116 -3.86 -41.24 36.27
N ALA A 117 -3.93 -41.32 34.95
CA ALA A 117 -2.79 -41.02 34.09
C ALA A 117 -3.06 -39.72 33.34
N ASP A 118 -2.10 -38.81 33.45
CA ASP A 118 -2.10 -37.53 32.74
C ASP A 118 -1.03 -37.54 31.64
N SER A 119 -0.97 -36.44 30.89
CA SER A 119 -0.02 -36.23 29.80
C SER A 119 -0.13 -37.27 28.67
N LEU A 120 -1.33 -37.75 28.41
CA LEU A 120 -1.61 -38.74 27.38
C LEU A 120 -1.74 -38.05 26.02
N CYS A 121 -0.98 -38.52 25.03
CA CYS A 121 -1.12 -38.12 23.63
C CYS A 121 -2.35 -38.79 22.99
N ALA A 122 -2.75 -38.37 21.80
CA ALA A 122 -3.78 -39.08 21.04
C ALA A 122 -3.37 -40.54 20.78
N GLY A 123 -4.25 -41.49 21.14
CA GLY A 123 -3.96 -42.91 21.07
C GLY A 123 -4.77 -43.77 22.04
N LEU A 124 -4.59 -45.09 21.94
CA LEU A 124 -5.16 -46.05 22.88
C LEU A 124 -4.18 -46.23 24.04
N HIS A 125 -4.62 -45.90 25.25
CA HIS A 125 -3.87 -46.05 26.48
C HIS A 125 -4.42 -47.17 27.35
N LYS A 126 -3.56 -48.11 27.74
CA LYS A 126 -3.93 -49.28 28.55
C LYS A 126 -3.42 -49.15 29.98
N VAL A 127 -4.27 -49.51 30.94
CA VAL A 127 -3.90 -49.66 32.35
C VAL A 127 -4.02 -51.11 32.79
N THR A 128 -3.02 -51.59 33.53
CA THR A 128 -3.08 -52.85 34.27
C THR A 128 -3.25 -52.52 35.75
N ILE A 129 -4.28 -53.07 36.37
CA ILE A 129 -4.54 -52.91 37.80
C ILE A 129 -4.23 -54.24 38.48
N THR A 130 -3.39 -54.18 39.51
CA THR A 130 -2.97 -55.35 40.28
C THR A 130 -3.34 -55.14 41.75
N ASP A 131 -4.06 -56.09 42.33
CA ASP A 131 -4.38 -56.07 43.76
C ASP A 131 -3.20 -56.59 44.63
N THR A 132 -3.34 -56.57 45.95
CA THR A 132 -2.26 -56.99 46.86
C THR A 132 -1.90 -58.48 46.74
N ASN A 133 -2.82 -59.29 46.22
CA ASN A 133 -2.63 -60.72 46.00
C ASN A 133 -2.08 -61.03 44.59
N SER A 134 -1.64 -60.01 43.85
CA SER A 134 -1.13 -60.14 42.46
C SER A 134 -2.20 -60.55 41.44
N CYS A 135 -3.48 -60.37 41.75
CA CYS A 135 -4.57 -60.55 40.79
C CYS A 135 -4.65 -59.34 39.86
N THR A 136 -4.75 -59.56 38.56
CA THR A 136 -4.69 -58.47 37.56
C THR A 136 -5.96 -58.35 36.73
N THR A 137 -6.38 -57.11 36.46
CA THR A 137 -7.34 -56.77 35.40
C THR A 137 -6.74 -55.67 34.52
N THR A 138 -7.28 -55.49 33.32
CA THR A 138 -6.86 -54.40 32.43
C THR A 138 -8.05 -53.64 31.87
N ASP A 139 -7.88 -52.33 31.70
CA ASP A 139 -8.82 -51.47 30.99
C ASP A 139 -8.06 -50.57 30.01
N SER A 140 -8.78 -49.85 29.15
CA SER A 140 -8.17 -48.91 28.21
C SER A 140 -9.06 -47.72 27.91
N VAL A 141 -8.43 -46.57 27.64
CA VAL A 141 -9.06 -45.34 27.20
C VAL A 141 -8.47 -44.92 25.85
N THR A 142 -9.30 -44.38 24.95
CA THR A 142 -8.82 -43.77 23.70
C THR A 142 -8.86 -42.26 23.83
N ILE A 143 -7.71 -41.63 23.76
CA ILE A 143 -7.55 -40.18 23.72
C ILE A 143 -7.58 -39.76 22.25
N THR A 144 -8.46 -38.82 21.90
CA THR A 144 -8.53 -38.22 20.57
C THR A 144 -7.95 -36.80 20.58
N GLU A 145 -7.63 -36.28 19.41
CA GLU A 145 -7.18 -34.88 19.20
C GLU A 145 -8.00 -34.23 18.07
N PRO A 146 -8.12 -32.89 18.04
CA PRO A 146 -8.75 -32.21 16.92
C PRO A 146 -7.89 -32.29 15.63
N PRO A 147 -8.49 -32.03 14.46
CA PRO A 147 -7.73 -31.83 13.23
C PRO A 147 -6.73 -30.67 13.37
N VAL A 148 -5.63 -30.72 12.62
CA VAL A 148 -4.64 -29.62 12.56
C VAL A 148 -5.34 -28.31 12.19
N LEU A 149 -5.13 -27.25 12.99
CA LEU A 149 -5.57 -25.91 12.64
C LEU A 149 -4.69 -25.35 11.52
N THR A 150 -5.33 -24.89 10.46
CA THR A 150 -4.71 -24.26 9.29
C THR A 150 -5.40 -22.95 8.99
N VAL A 151 -4.66 -22.01 8.44
CA VAL A 151 -5.13 -20.66 8.16
C VAL A 151 -4.71 -20.31 6.73
N SER A 152 -5.61 -19.66 6.01
CA SER A 152 -5.32 -19.14 4.67
C SER A 152 -5.97 -17.77 4.49
N VAL A 153 -5.20 -16.80 4.01
CA VAL A 153 -5.72 -15.52 3.55
C VAL A 153 -6.10 -15.67 2.07
N THR A 154 -7.39 -15.66 1.78
CA THR A 154 -7.92 -16.03 0.46
C THR A 154 -8.28 -14.86 -0.43
N ASP A 155 -8.74 -13.75 0.15
CA ASP A 155 -9.19 -12.58 -0.58
C ASP A 155 -8.48 -11.33 -0.07
N THR A 156 -7.57 -10.80 -0.89
CA THR A 156 -6.86 -9.54 -0.62
C THR A 156 -7.18 -8.50 -1.66
N SER A 157 -7.45 -7.26 -1.25
CA SER A 157 -7.48 -6.10 -2.13
C SER A 157 -6.30 -5.18 -1.84
N ASN A 158 -5.58 -4.82 -2.90
CA ASN A 158 -4.49 -3.85 -2.84
C ASN A 158 -5.02 -2.41 -2.72
N LEU A 159 -4.10 -1.47 -2.47
CA LEU A 159 -4.43 -0.06 -2.36
C LEU A 159 -4.88 0.51 -3.70
N SER A 160 -5.85 1.42 -3.68
CA SER A 160 -6.34 2.08 -4.89
C SER A 160 -5.39 3.17 -5.38
N CYS A 161 -4.86 4.00 -4.47
CA CYS A 161 -3.88 5.04 -4.74
C CYS A 161 -2.58 4.83 -3.98
N TYR A 162 -1.50 5.42 -4.50
CA TYR A 162 -0.22 5.50 -3.79
C TYR A 162 -0.38 6.28 -2.47
N GLY A 163 0.05 5.68 -1.36
CA GLY A 163 -0.04 6.25 -0.02
C GLY A 163 -1.40 6.09 0.67
N ASP A 164 -2.37 5.41 0.06
CA ASP A 164 -3.64 5.07 0.72
C ASP A 164 -3.43 4.04 1.85
N SER A 165 -4.51 3.71 2.55
CA SER A 165 -4.56 2.57 3.48
C SER A 165 -5.87 1.81 3.34
N ASN A 166 -6.43 1.70 2.13
CA ASN A 166 -7.72 1.04 1.87
C ASN A 166 -7.59 -0.44 1.49
N GLY A 167 -6.44 -1.07 1.77
CA GLY A 167 -6.27 -2.51 1.57
C GLY A 167 -7.19 -3.32 2.47
N THR A 168 -7.57 -4.51 2.00
CA THR A 168 -8.41 -5.46 2.74
C THR A 168 -7.86 -6.87 2.63
N ALA A 169 -8.15 -7.69 3.64
CA ALA A 169 -7.80 -9.10 3.66
C ALA A 169 -8.87 -9.91 4.39
N THR A 170 -9.21 -11.09 3.87
CA THR A 170 -10.10 -12.06 4.53
C THR A 170 -9.34 -13.33 4.84
N VAL A 171 -9.46 -13.81 6.07
CA VAL A 171 -8.85 -15.05 6.53
C VAL A 171 -9.90 -16.15 6.69
N THR A 172 -9.56 -17.35 6.24
CA THR A 172 -10.40 -18.55 6.36
C THR A 172 -9.64 -19.63 7.14
N PRO A 173 -9.99 -19.89 8.41
CA PRO A 173 -9.43 -21.01 9.17
C PRO A 173 -10.10 -22.35 8.80
N ALA A 174 -9.36 -23.44 8.94
CA ALA A 174 -9.84 -24.80 8.79
C ALA A 174 -9.17 -25.74 9.81
N GLY A 175 -9.94 -26.70 10.36
CA GLY A 175 -9.46 -27.59 11.42
C GLY A 175 -9.49 -26.94 12.82
N GLY A 176 -8.75 -27.50 13.76
CA GLY A 176 -8.81 -27.10 15.17
C GLY A 176 -10.18 -27.34 15.80
N THR A 177 -10.42 -26.67 16.92
CA THR A 177 -11.68 -26.69 17.68
C THR A 177 -12.52 -25.45 17.33
N PRO A 178 -13.74 -25.59 16.78
CA PRO A 178 -14.53 -24.46 16.30
C PRO A 178 -14.73 -23.34 17.33
N GLY A 179 -14.66 -22.09 16.84
CA GLY A 179 -14.65 -20.87 17.63
C GLY A 179 -13.25 -20.28 17.56
N TYR A 180 -13.10 -19.25 16.75
CA TYR A 180 -11.81 -18.71 16.35
C TYR A 180 -11.71 -17.22 16.70
N ASP A 181 -10.60 -16.86 17.32
CA ASP A 181 -10.17 -15.49 17.54
C ASP A 181 -9.08 -15.13 16.53
N TYR A 182 -9.07 -13.86 16.10
CA TYR A 182 -8.16 -13.35 15.09
C TYR A 182 -7.25 -12.28 15.70
N ALA A 183 -5.99 -12.26 15.28
CA ALA A 183 -5.05 -11.22 15.64
C ALA A 183 -4.20 -10.87 14.42
N TRP A 184 -4.49 -9.72 13.81
CA TRP A 184 -3.74 -9.21 12.66
C TRP A 184 -2.62 -8.27 13.11
N SER A 185 -1.49 -8.27 12.38
CA SER A 185 -0.33 -7.40 12.65
C SER A 185 -0.55 -5.92 12.28
N GLY A 186 -1.74 -5.54 11.80
CA GLY A 186 -2.12 -4.18 11.39
C GLY A 186 -3.58 -4.10 10.92
N GLY A 187 -4.01 -2.94 10.44
CA GLY A 187 -5.38 -2.69 9.96
C GLY A 187 -6.35 -2.18 11.04
N ASP A 188 -7.55 -1.84 10.61
CA ASP A 188 -8.58 -1.20 11.43
C ASP A 188 -9.44 -2.22 12.22
N ASN A 189 -9.53 -3.46 11.73
CA ASN A 189 -10.33 -4.53 12.35
C ASN A 189 -9.45 -5.74 12.72
N PRO A 190 -8.47 -5.58 13.62
CA PRO A 190 -7.46 -6.59 13.89
C PRO A 190 -7.96 -7.84 14.64
N ASN A 191 -9.26 -7.92 14.95
CA ASN A 191 -9.87 -9.04 15.68
C ASN A 191 -11.03 -9.70 14.91
N ASP A 192 -11.22 -9.40 13.63
CA ASP A 192 -12.27 -9.99 12.78
C ASP A 192 -11.64 -10.88 11.69
N SER A 193 -12.44 -11.80 11.15
CA SER A 193 -12.15 -12.60 9.96
C SER A 193 -11.91 -11.76 8.70
N VAL A 194 -12.46 -10.54 8.66
CA VAL A 194 -12.23 -9.57 7.58
C VAL A 194 -11.57 -8.33 8.16
N ASN A 195 -10.38 -8.02 7.66
CA ASN A 195 -9.64 -6.83 8.06
C ASN A 195 -9.58 -5.82 6.92
N THR A 196 -9.65 -4.55 7.26
CA THR A 196 -9.68 -3.42 6.33
C THR A 196 -8.71 -2.35 6.83
N GLY A 197 -8.48 -1.29 6.06
CA GLY A 197 -7.61 -0.21 6.54
C GLY A 197 -6.13 -0.57 6.45
N ILE A 198 -5.76 -1.58 5.65
CA ILE A 198 -4.40 -2.12 5.62
C ILE A 198 -3.54 -1.28 4.64
N PRO A 199 -2.43 -0.66 5.08
CA PRO A 199 -1.50 0.05 4.18
C PRO A 199 -0.64 -0.93 3.37
N ALA A 200 0.17 -0.43 2.43
CA ALA A 200 1.13 -1.27 1.71
C ALA A 200 2.19 -1.86 2.65
N GLY A 201 2.49 -3.15 2.51
CA GLY A 201 3.44 -3.86 3.36
C GLY A 201 3.23 -5.38 3.38
N GLN A 202 3.99 -6.05 4.25
CA GLN A 202 3.81 -7.47 4.55
C GLN A 202 3.16 -7.60 5.93
N PHE A 203 2.09 -8.39 6.00
CA PHE A 203 1.27 -8.56 7.20
C PHE A 203 1.15 -10.04 7.56
N GLU A 204 0.82 -10.28 8.82
CA GLU A 204 0.57 -11.60 9.39
C GLU A 204 -0.79 -11.59 10.09
N VAL A 205 -1.49 -12.72 10.01
CA VAL A 205 -2.65 -13.02 10.84
C VAL A 205 -2.37 -14.27 11.67
N THR A 206 -2.63 -14.19 12.97
CA THR A 206 -2.71 -15.34 13.86
C THR A 206 -4.16 -15.66 14.12
N VAL A 207 -4.54 -16.93 13.96
CA VAL A 207 -5.85 -17.44 14.37
C VAL A 207 -5.66 -18.39 15.53
N THR A 208 -6.43 -18.16 16.58
CA THR A 208 -6.45 -18.98 17.78
C THR A 208 -7.81 -19.66 17.89
N ASP A 209 -7.83 -20.97 18.07
CA ASP A 209 -9.07 -21.71 18.29
C ASP A 209 -9.54 -21.67 19.76
N THR A 210 -10.70 -22.23 20.08
CA THR A 210 -11.30 -22.17 21.43
C THR A 210 -10.46 -22.88 22.51
N ASN A 211 -9.62 -23.82 22.10
CA ASN A 211 -8.71 -24.54 23.00
C ASN A 211 -7.34 -23.85 23.12
N GLY A 212 -7.12 -22.75 22.41
CA GLY A 212 -5.87 -21.98 22.44
C GLY A 212 -4.83 -22.43 21.41
N CYS A 213 -5.21 -23.26 20.44
CA CYS A 213 -4.32 -23.72 19.38
C CYS A 213 -4.13 -22.60 18.34
N ASN A 214 -2.89 -22.35 17.91
CA ASN A 214 -2.56 -21.23 17.03
C ASN A 214 -2.08 -21.69 15.66
N ALA A 215 -2.48 -20.96 14.63
CA ALA A 215 -1.90 -21.03 13.30
C ALA A 215 -1.76 -19.63 12.71
N THR A 216 -0.76 -19.43 11.86
CA THR A 216 -0.48 -18.12 11.24
C THR A 216 -0.42 -18.23 9.73
N ASP A 217 -0.71 -17.12 9.06
CA ASP A 217 -0.47 -16.94 7.63
C ASP A 217 0.03 -15.52 7.36
N THR A 218 0.85 -15.37 6.31
CA THR A 218 1.45 -14.08 5.93
C THR A 218 1.08 -13.70 4.51
N PHE A 219 0.82 -12.42 4.27
CA PHE A 219 0.37 -11.94 2.97
C PHE A 219 0.91 -10.52 2.69
N PRO A 220 1.13 -10.17 1.41
CA PRO A 220 1.47 -8.81 1.02
C PRO A 220 0.22 -7.99 0.68
N ILE A 221 0.29 -6.70 0.93
CA ILE A 221 -0.59 -5.68 0.36
C ILE A 221 0.31 -4.71 -0.41
N THR A 222 0.00 -4.48 -1.69
CA THR A 222 0.78 -3.61 -2.58
C THR A 222 0.02 -2.33 -2.93
N GLU A 223 0.73 -1.32 -3.42
CA GLU A 223 0.16 -0.07 -3.94
C GLU A 223 0.63 0.21 -5.37
N PRO A 224 -0.14 0.97 -6.16
CA PRO A 224 0.32 1.42 -7.47
C PRO A 224 1.47 2.44 -7.33
N PRO A 225 2.30 2.62 -8.38
CA PRO A 225 3.31 3.68 -8.39
C PRO A 225 2.66 5.07 -8.24
N GLN A 226 3.36 6.02 -7.62
CA GLN A 226 2.87 7.40 -7.49
C GLN A 226 2.55 8.03 -8.85
N LEU A 227 1.35 8.59 -9.00
CA LEU A 227 0.97 9.37 -10.18
C LEU A 227 1.75 10.71 -10.19
N THR A 228 2.52 10.92 -11.24
CA THR A 228 3.36 12.11 -11.45
C THR A 228 3.14 12.67 -12.84
N LEU A 229 3.29 13.98 -13.01
CA LEU A 229 3.06 14.68 -14.26
C LEU A 229 4.36 15.29 -14.78
N SER A 230 4.48 15.33 -16.09
CA SER A 230 5.55 16.05 -16.79
C SER A 230 4.97 16.72 -18.02
N PHE A 231 5.56 17.83 -18.44
CA PHE A 231 5.15 18.53 -19.66
C PHE A 231 6.16 18.29 -20.77
N THR A 232 5.68 17.77 -21.88
CA THR A 232 6.45 17.56 -23.12
C THR A 232 5.89 18.46 -24.20
N ASP A 233 6.73 18.87 -25.16
CA ASP A 233 6.31 19.64 -26.33
C ASP A 233 5.52 20.92 -25.99
N THR A 234 6.21 21.88 -25.37
CA THR A 234 5.65 23.20 -25.03
C THR A 234 6.00 24.24 -26.09
N THR A 235 5.00 25.00 -26.54
CA THR A 235 5.17 26.14 -27.45
C THR A 235 4.63 27.40 -26.79
N ASN A 236 5.45 28.46 -26.81
CA ASN A 236 5.08 29.78 -26.33
C ASN A 236 4.26 30.53 -27.40
N VAL A 237 3.54 31.57 -26.98
CA VAL A 237 2.76 32.42 -27.87
C VAL A 237 3.69 33.16 -28.84
N SER A 238 3.34 33.20 -30.13
CA SER A 238 4.18 33.80 -31.17
C SER A 238 4.22 35.33 -31.12
N CYS A 239 3.10 35.96 -30.76
CA CYS A 239 2.92 37.42 -30.68
C CYS A 239 2.36 37.86 -29.34
N ASN A 240 2.73 39.05 -28.88
CA ASN A 240 2.14 39.62 -27.67
C ASN A 240 0.60 39.74 -27.83
N GLY A 241 -0.15 39.26 -26.84
CA GLY A 241 -1.61 39.20 -26.86
C GLY A 241 -2.20 38.07 -27.70
N GLY A 242 -1.37 37.17 -28.24
CA GLY A 242 -1.81 35.99 -28.98
C GLY A 242 -2.26 34.84 -28.07
N SER A 243 -2.75 33.78 -28.71
CA SER A 243 -3.21 32.56 -28.02
C SER A 243 -2.89 31.29 -28.83
N ASP A 244 -1.71 31.22 -29.43
CA ASP A 244 -1.25 30.08 -30.24
C ASP A 244 -0.23 29.20 -29.49
N GLY A 245 -0.09 29.38 -28.18
CA GLY A 245 0.68 28.48 -27.34
C GLY A 245 0.03 27.10 -27.21
N ALA A 246 0.84 26.10 -26.88
CA ALA A 246 0.40 24.72 -26.67
C ALA A 246 1.28 24.01 -25.64
N ALA A 247 0.72 22.98 -25.01
CA ALA A 247 1.45 22.09 -24.12
C ALA A 247 0.84 20.69 -24.14
N THR A 248 1.69 19.67 -23.97
CA THR A 248 1.25 18.29 -23.75
C THR A 248 1.67 17.85 -22.35
N VAL A 249 0.72 17.31 -21.58
CA VAL A 249 0.99 16.68 -20.29
C VAL A 249 1.12 15.16 -20.46
N THR A 250 2.18 14.59 -19.90
CA THR A 250 2.46 13.15 -19.93
C THR A 250 2.47 12.62 -18.49
N PRO A 251 1.44 11.86 -18.08
CA PRO A 251 1.39 11.21 -16.77
C PRO A 251 2.27 9.95 -16.71
N SER A 252 2.79 9.65 -15.53
CA SER A 252 3.54 8.43 -15.21
C SER A 252 3.15 7.91 -13.82
N GLY A 253 3.06 6.59 -13.67
CA GLY A 253 2.50 5.96 -12.45
C GLY A 253 0.97 5.98 -12.42
N GLY A 254 0.36 5.66 -11.27
CA GLY A 254 -1.09 5.47 -11.16
C GLY A 254 -1.62 4.29 -11.98
N THR A 255 -2.93 4.28 -12.21
CA THR A 255 -3.64 3.22 -12.95
C THR A 255 -4.34 3.78 -14.20
N SER A 256 -3.93 3.35 -15.38
CA SER A 256 -4.57 3.77 -16.64
C SER A 256 -5.98 3.19 -16.81
N PRO A 257 -6.91 3.85 -17.54
CA PRO A 257 -6.75 5.11 -18.30
C PRO A 257 -6.70 6.38 -17.44
N TYR A 258 -6.29 7.49 -18.06
CA TYR A 258 -6.23 8.82 -17.42
C TYR A 258 -7.25 9.79 -18.03
N SER A 259 -7.70 10.74 -17.23
CA SER A 259 -8.50 11.90 -17.65
C SER A 259 -7.78 13.20 -17.30
N PHE A 260 -7.96 14.22 -18.13
CA PHE A 260 -7.22 15.49 -18.05
C PHE A 260 -8.20 16.64 -17.82
N ASN A 261 -7.77 17.65 -17.06
CA ASN A 261 -8.52 18.87 -16.83
C ASN A 261 -7.57 20.07 -16.72
N TRP A 262 -7.58 20.91 -17.75
CA TRP A 262 -6.80 22.15 -17.83
C TRP A 262 -7.55 23.39 -17.29
N GLY A 263 -8.76 23.21 -16.75
CA GLY A 263 -9.68 24.28 -16.37
C GLY A 263 -10.72 24.62 -17.44
N SER A 264 -11.82 25.28 -17.06
CA SER A 264 -12.86 25.67 -18.00
C SER A 264 -12.45 26.89 -18.83
N GLY A 265 -12.67 26.80 -20.15
CA GLY A 265 -12.36 27.90 -21.08
C GLY A 265 -10.87 28.11 -21.36
N THR A 266 -10.02 27.12 -21.06
CA THR A 266 -8.57 27.17 -21.33
C THR A 266 -8.21 26.38 -22.59
N GLY A 267 -7.64 27.06 -23.59
CA GLY A 267 -7.26 26.44 -24.86
C GLY A 267 -8.46 25.87 -25.63
N ASN A 268 -8.16 25.02 -26.62
CA ASN A 268 -9.18 24.39 -27.47
C ASN A 268 -9.56 22.97 -27.01
N SER A 269 -8.67 22.28 -26.29
CA SER A 269 -8.85 20.87 -25.86
C SER A 269 -8.58 20.71 -24.36
N PRO A 270 -9.37 21.34 -23.47
CA PRO A 270 -9.12 21.36 -22.03
C PRO A 270 -9.28 19.99 -21.32
N SER A 271 -9.73 18.97 -22.03
CA SER A 271 -9.94 17.61 -21.51
C SER A 271 -8.96 16.56 -22.05
N ASP A 272 -8.03 16.97 -22.92
CA ASP A 272 -7.08 16.07 -23.57
C ASP A 272 -5.67 16.21 -22.97
N SER A 273 -4.79 15.25 -23.25
CA SER A 273 -3.38 15.32 -22.82
C SER A 273 -2.62 16.44 -23.54
N ALA A 274 -3.00 16.76 -24.78
CA ALA A 274 -2.47 17.88 -25.55
C ALA A 274 -3.52 18.98 -25.63
N ASN A 275 -3.15 20.20 -25.22
CA ASN A 275 -4.01 21.37 -25.30
C ASN A 275 -3.28 22.50 -26.05
N ASP A 276 -3.91 23.05 -27.08
CA ASP A 276 -3.43 24.16 -27.88
C ASP A 276 -4.37 25.37 -27.72
N GLY A 277 -4.05 26.49 -28.37
CA GLY A 277 -4.86 27.70 -28.25
C GLY A 277 -4.63 28.46 -26.95
N LEU A 278 -3.50 28.23 -26.27
CA LEU A 278 -3.18 28.82 -24.97
C LEU A 278 -2.61 30.23 -25.15
N ALA A 279 -3.15 31.19 -24.40
CA ALA A 279 -2.56 32.52 -24.24
C ALA A 279 -1.39 32.47 -23.25
N ALA A 280 -0.68 33.59 -23.09
CA ALA A 280 0.35 33.68 -22.05
C ALA A 280 -0.29 33.58 -20.66
N GLY A 281 0.24 32.71 -19.82
CA GLY A 281 -0.31 32.41 -18.50
C GLY A 281 0.25 31.11 -17.92
N THR A 282 -0.10 30.86 -16.65
CA THR A 282 0.22 29.61 -15.96
C THR A 282 -1.04 28.77 -15.85
N TYR A 283 -1.00 27.54 -16.37
CA TYR A 283 -2.12 26.63 -16.47
C TYR A 283 -1.92 25.46 -15.50
N PRO A 284 -2.71 25.36 -14.41
CA PRO A 284 -2.76 24.16 -13.60
C PRO A 284 -3.51 23.07 -14.36
N VAL A 285 -2.97 21.85 -14.32
CA VAL A 285 -3.55 20.67 -14.95
C VAL A 285 -3.75 19.62 -13.87
N THR A 286 -4.99 19.17 -13.74
CA THR A 286 -5.32 18.02 -12.91
C THR A 286 -5.45 16.80 -13.81
N VAL A 287 -4.72 15.74 -13.47
CA VAL A 287 -4.87 14.43 -14.11
C VAL A 287 -5.39 13.45 -13.08
N THR A 288 -6.43 12.71 -13.47
CA THR A 288 -7.08 11.69 -12.64
C THR A 288 -6.96 10.34 -13.32
N ASP A 289 -6.53 9.32 -12.57
CA ASP A 289 -6.41 7.94 -13.05
C ASP A 289 -7.71 7.13 -12.89
N ASP A 290 -7.72 5.86 -13.30
CA ASP A 290 -8.92 5.00 -13.30
C ASP A 290 -9.44 4.70 -11.87
N ASN A 291 -8.55 4.75 -10.88
CA ASN A 291 -8.88 4.58 -9.46
C ASN A 291 -9.27 5.89 -8.77
N SER A 292 -9.46 6.97 -9.55
CA SER A 292 -9.77 8.32 -9.04
C SER A 292 -8.65 8.99 -8.24
N CYS A 293 -7.40 8.52 -8.39
CA CYS A 293 -6.22 9.16 -7.81
C CYS A 293 -5.86 10.39 -8.65
N THR A 294 -5.51 11.50 -8.00
CA THR A 294 -5.27 12.77 -8.68
C THR A 294 -3.84 13.28 -8.50
N ALA A 295 -3.28 13.85 -9.54
CA ALA A 295 -2.06 14.65 -9.50
C ALA A 295 -2.34 16.02 -10.12
N VAL A 296 -1.72 17.06 -9.56
CA VAL A 296 -1.82 18.43 -10.06
C VAL A 296 -0.43 18.98 -10.27
N ASP A 297 -0.20 19.54 -11.45
CA ASP A 297 1.01 20.29 -11.77
C ASP A 297 0.64 21.47 -12.69
N SER A 298 1.57 22.38 -12.96
CA SER A 298 1.30 23.56 -13.79
C SER A 298 2.38 23.82 -14.81
N ILE A 299 1.99 24.37 -15.96
CA ILE A 299 2.89 24.82 -17.00
C ILE A 299 2.67 26.30 -17.30
N THR A 300 3.76 27.04 -17.54
CA THR A 300 3.71 28.46 -17.92
C THR A 300 3.98 28.62 -19.41
N ILE A 301 3.02 29.22 -20.10
CA ILE A 301 3.15 29.71 -21.47
C ILE A 301 3.53 31.18 -21.40
N THR A 302 4.59 31.57 -22.10
CA THR A 302 5.06 32.95 -22.18
C THR A 302 4.74 33.58 -23.54
N GLU A 303 4.82 34.89 -23.62
CA GLU A 303 4.71 35.67 -24.87
C GLU A 303 5.90 36.63 -24.99
N PRO A 304 6.26 37.06 -26.22
CA PRO A 304 7.27 38.09 -26.41
C PRO A 304 6.79 39.47 -25.90
N PRO A 305 7.71 40.41 -25.63
CA PRO A 305 7.35 41.79 -25.38
C PRO A 305 6.57 42.40 -26.55
N VAL A 306 5.76 43.43 -26.29
CA VAL A 306 5.03 44.18 -27.34
C VAL A 306 6.01 44.70 -28.39
N LEU A 307 5.75 44.43 -29.67
CA LEU A 307 6.48 45.04 -30.78
C LEU A 307 6.09 46.51 -30.90
N GLN A 308 7.08 47.39 -30.87
CA GLN A 308 6.90 48.83 -31.04
C GLN A 308 7.86 49.36 -32.12
N ALA A 309 7.30 49.88 -33.21
CA ALA A 309 8.00 50.60 -34.25
C ALA A 309 8.11 52.08 -33.86
N SER A 310 9.32 52.59 -33.67
CA SER A 310 9.55 54.01 -33.33
C SER A 310 10.41 54.70 -34.38
N MET A 311 10.02 55.92 -34.76
CA MET A 311 10.86 56.78 -35.58
C MET A 311 12.01 57.32 -34.73
N VAL A 312 13.25 57.12 -35.15
CA VAL A 312 14.44 57.51 -34.39
C VAL A 312 15.29 58.58 -35.06
N ASP A 313 15.10 58.79 -36.36
CA ASP A 313 15.74 59.87 -37.10
C ASP A 313 14.84 60.30 -38.26
N SER A 314 14.82 61.60 -38.56
CA SER A 314 14.10 62.16 -39.70
C SER A 314 14.74 63.46 -40.16
N GLY A 315 15.09 63.53 -41.44
CA GLY A 315 15.55 64.74 -42.11
C GLY A 315 14.49 65.27 -43.07
N ASN A 316 14.03 66.50 -42.84
CA ASN A 316 13.22 67.25 -43.82
C ASN A 316 14.07 67.59 -45.05
N ILE A 317 13.43 67.89 -46.18
CA ILE A 317 14.18 68.26 -47.39
C ILE A 317 14.89 69.60 -47.21
N THR A 318 16.06 69.79 -47.83
CA THR A 318 16.92 70.96 -47.57
C THR A 318 16.47 72.23 -48.27
N CYS A 319 15.81 72.10 -49.43
CA CYS A 319 15.36 73.19 -50.29
C CYS A 319 13.97 72.90 -50.85
N ASN A 320 13.18 73.94 -51.10
CA ASN A 320 11.85 73.77 -51.70
C ASN A 320 11.95 73.06 -53.06
N GLY A 321 11.17 71.99 -53.25
CA GLY A 321 11.22 71.14 -54.45
C GLY A 321 12.37 70.13 -54.51
N ALA A 322 13.22 70.01 -53.48
CA ALA A 322 14.19 68.91 -53.38
C ALA A 322 13.53 67.59 -52.95
N CYS A 323 14.27 66.49 -53.06
CA CYS A 323 13.86 65.17 -52.57
C CYS A 323 15.04 64.49 -51.86
N ASP A 324 15.64 65.18 -50.91
CA ASP A 324 16.79 64.72 -50.13
C ASP A 324 16.44 64.40 -48.67
N GLY A 325 15.15 64.27 -48.37
CA GLY A 325 14.66 63.90 -47.05
C GLY A 325 15.03 62.46 -46.69
N SER A 326 14.96 62.15 -45.40
CA SER A 326 15.25 60.81 -44.88
C SER A 326 14.45 60.48 -43.63
N ALA A 327 14.32 59.20 -43.33
CA ALA A 327 13.72 58.71 -42.10
C ALA A 327 14.28 57.35 -41.70
N ALA A 328 14.38 57.10 -40.39
CA ALA A 328 14.83 55.83 -39.82
C ALA A 328 13.83 55.32 -38.78
N VAL A 329 13.57 54.02 -38.82
CA VAL A 329 12.76 53.33 -37.82
C VAL A 329 13.64 52.40 -36.99
N ALA A 330 13.43 52.38 -35.67
CA ALA A 330 14.01 51.39 -34.77
C ALA A 330 12.89 50.60 -34.08
N PRO A 331 12.75 49.30 -34.35
CA PRO A 331 11.85 48.45 -33.59
C PRO A 331 12.41 48.15 -32.20
N SER A 332 11.52 47.99 -31.23
CA SER A 332 11.80 47.43 -29.91
C SER A 332 10.73 46.41 -29.52
N GLY A 333 11.09 45.42 -28.69
CA GLY A 333 10.19 44.30 -28.35
C GLY A 333 9.90 43.37 -29.54
N GLY A 334 8.89 42.50 -29.43
CA GLY A 334 8.64 41.42 -30.38
C GLY A 334 9.77 40.37 -30.41
N THR A 335 9.77 39.55 -31.47
CA THR A 335 10.78 38.49 -31.69
C THR A 335 11.85 38.97 -32.68
N PRO A 336 13.15 39.02 -32.30
CA PRO A 336 14.21 39.54 -33.16
C PRO A 336 14.28 38.89 -34.54
N GLY A 337 14.49 39.71 -35.57
CA GLY A 337 14.47 39.31 -36.99
C GLY A 337 13.48 40.16 -37.78
N TYR A 338 13.62 41.48 -37.67
CA TYR A 338 12.65 42.44 -38.20
C TYR A 338 12.78 42.62 -39.71
N SER A 339 11.65 42.88 -40.34
CA SER A 339 11.51 43.28 -41.74
C SER A 339 10.66 44.55 -41.83
N TYR A 340 10.92 45.35 -42.87
CA TYR A 340 10.30 46.67 -43.03
C TYR A 340 9.53 46.72 -44.34
N ASN A 341 8.40 47.42 -44.34
CA ASN A 341 7.65 47.75 -45.54
C ASN A 341 7.20 49.21 -45.47
N TRP A 342 7.92 50.07 -46.17
CA TRP A 342 7.60 51.50 -46.25
C TRP A 342 6.53 51.78 -47.31
N SER A 343 5.79 52.86 -47.14
CA SER A 343 4.77 53.32 -48.11
C SER A 343 5.33 53.64 -49.50
N ASN A 344 6.65 53.84 -49.62
CA ASN A 344 7.36 54.02 -50.88
C ASN A 344 7.92 52.71 -51.47
N GLY A 345 7.67 51.56 -50.82
CA GLY A 345 8.13 50.24 -51.23
C GLY A 345 9.54 49.85 -50.74
N SER A 346 10.22 50.68 -49.95
CA SER A 346 11.51 50.30 -49.35
C SER A 346 11.34 49.19 -48.31
N THR A 347 12.36 48.33 -48.20
CA THR A 347 12.44 47.25 -47.20
C THR A 347 13.57 47.45 -46.19
N ASP A 348 14.31 48.56 -46.28
CA ASP A 348 15.41 48.87 -45.37
C ASP A 348 14.88 49.54 -44.09
N SER A 349 15.66 49.50 -43.01
CA SER A 349 15.33 50.22 -41.75
C SER A 349 15.38 51.74 -41.90
N THR A 350 15.89 52.23 -43.02
CA THR A 350 16.02 53.65 -43.34
C THR A 350 15.57 53.93 -44.77
N ILE A 351 14.88 55.05 -44.98
CA ILE A 351 14.63 55.63 -46.30
C ILE A 351 15.41 56.94 -46.43
N SER A 352 15.94 57.20 -47.62
CA SER A 352 16.67 58.43 -47.95
C SER A 352 16.35 58.85 -49.39
N GLY A 353 16.56 60.12 -49.72
CA GLY A 353 16.25 60.64 -51.05
C GLY A 353 14.74 60.74 -51.30
N VAL A 354 13.95 61.02 -50.25
CA VAL A 354 12.50 61.11 -50.35
C VAL A 354 12.02 62.56 -50.43
N CYS A 355 10.96 62.79 -51.21
CA CYS A 355 10.32 64.09 -51.36
C CYS A 355 9.43 64.43 -50.13
N PRO A 356 8.88 65.65 -50.05
CA PRO A 356 7.93 66.00 -49.00
C PRO A 356 6.68 65.11 -49.06
N GLY A 357 6.25 64.62 -47.91
CA GLY A 357 5.14 63.69 -47.82
C GLY A 357 5.07 62.95 -46.50
N ALA A 358 3.96 62.25 -46.29
CA ALA A 358 3.79 61.33 -45.19
C ALA A 358 4.31 59.94 -45.59
N TYR A 359 5.26 59.42 -44.81
CA TYR A 359 5.81 58.08 -44.99
C TYR A 359 5.41 57.22 -43.80
N SER A 360 4.75 56.09 -44.07
CA SER A 360 4.47 55.07 -43.07
C SER A 360 5.39 53.87 -43.28
N VAL A 361 5.73 53.20 -42.19
CA VAL A 361 6.46 51.94 -42.21
C VAL A 361 5.72 50.93 -41.37
N THR A 362 5.45 49.76 -41.94
CA THR A 362 5.03 48.59 -41.18
C THR A 362 6.27 47.77 -40.88
N THR A 363 6.56 47.58 -39.59
CA THR A 363 7.65 46.72 -39.13
C THR A 363 7.05 45.39 -38.71
N LYS A 364 7.60 44.30 -39.23
CA LYS A 364 7.17 42.93 -38.93
C LYS A 364 8.33 42.18 -38.27
N ASP A 365 8.07 41.49 -37.17
CA ASP A 365 9.07 40.68 -36.47
C ASP A 365 9.23 39.27 -37.09
N ALA A 366 10.10 38.43 -36.52
CA ALA A 366 10.38 37.10 -37.08
C ALA A 366 9.19 36.13 -37.03
N ASN A 367 8.30 36.28 -36.05
CA ASN A 367 7.08 35.47 -35.91
C ASN A 367 5.90 36.06 -36.69
N GLY A 368 6.06 37.27 -37.21
CA GLY A 368 5.16 37.93 -38.11
C GLY A 368 4.19 38.92 -37.47
N CYS A 369 4.42 39.26 -36.20
CA CYS A 369 3.74 40.32 -35.49
C CYS A 369 4.12 41.68 -36.10
N GLN A 370 3.19 42.63 -36.12
CA GLN A 370 3.36 43.88 -36.84
C GLN A 370 3.02 45.10 -35.98
N ASP A 371 3.80 46.15 -36.14
CA ASP A 371 3.47 47.49 -35.67
C ASP A 371 3.82 48.50 -36.77
N SER A 372 3.19 49.69 -36.73
CA SER A 372 3.41 50.72 -37.75
C SER A 372 3.73 52.07 -37.14
N ALA A 373 4.67 52.76 -37.76
CA ALA A 373 5.02 54.14 -37.44
C ALA A 373 4.81 55.03 -38.67
N GLN A 374 4.65 56.33 -38.44
CA GLN A 374 4.53 57.32 -39.50
C GLN A 374 5.37 58.55 -39.19
N VAL A 375 5.94 59.14 -40.23
CA VAL A 375 6.65 60.43 -40.19
C VAL A 375 6.19 61.31 -41.35
N THR A 376 6.22 62.62 -41.16
CA THR A 376 5.97 63.58 -42.23
C THR A 376 7.27 64.30 -42.55
N ILE A 377 7.75 64.14 -43.79
CA ILE A 377 8.86 64.91 -44.34
C ILE A 377 8.28 66.20 -44.88
N THR A 378 8.72 67.33 -44.32
CA THR A 378 8.29 68.66 -44.77
C THR A 378 9.34 69.30 -45.66
N GLU A 379 8.92 70.32 -46.40
CA GLU A 379 9.83 71.22 -47.12
C GLU A 379 9.82 72.63 -46.55
N PRO A 380 10.92 73.38 -46.73
CA PRO A 380 10.90 74.79 -46.43
C PRO A 380 9.97 75.54 -47.39
N PRO A 381 9.40 76.68 -46.96
CA PRO A 381 8.57 77.50 -47.83
C PRO A 381 9.34 77.97 -49.07
N VAL A 382 8.63 78.26 -50.16
CA VAL A 382 9.23 78.78 -51.41
C VAL A 382 10.07 80.01 -51.12
N LEU A 383 11.35 79.99 -51.53
CA LEU A 383 12.24 81.14 -51.44
C LEU A 383 11.78 82.22 -52.42
N ALA A 384 11.40 83.37 -51.90
CA ALA A 384 11.05 84.55 -52.68
C ALA A 384 11.90 85.73 -52.21
N ALA A 385 12.54 86.40 -53.15
CA ALA A 385 13.23 87.66 -52.92
C ALA A 385 12.47 88.78 -53.64
N THR A 386 12.06 89.79 -52.90
CA THR A 386 11.42 90.98 -53.46
C THR A 386 12.22 92.21 -53.08
N ILE A 387 12.27 93.18 -53.99
CA ILE A 387 12.83 94.49 -53.67
C ILE A 387 11.83 95.19 -52.75
N VAL A 388 12.23 95.47 -51.52
CA VAL A 388 11.37 96.09 -50.50
C VAL A 388 11.64 97.58 -50.34
N ASP A 389 12.81 98.05 -50.76
CA ASP A 389 13.16 99.47 -50.78
C ASP A 389 14.10 99.78 -51.94
N THR A 390 13.95 100.96 -52.53
CA THR A 390 14.85 101.49 -53.56
C THR A 390 15.06 102.97 -53.35
N THR A 391 16.31 103.40 -53.31
CA THR A 391 16.66 104.81 -53.46
C THR A 391 17.09 105.07 -54.91
N HIS A 392 16.39 105.98 -55.58
CA HIS A 392 16.68 106.36 -56.96
C HIS A 392 17.83 107.37 -57.01
N LEU A 393 18.56 107.40 -58.13
CA LEU A 393 19.59 108.40 -58.37
C LEU A 393 18.96 109.81 -58.35
N LEU A 394 19.55 110.73 -57.59
CA LEU A 394 19.07 112.12 -57.49
C LEU A 394 19.56 112.99 -58.66
N CYS A 395 20.64 112.60 -59.36
CA CYS A 395 21.30 113.36 -60.44
C CYS A 395 21.93 112.42 -61.51
N TYR A 396 22.18 112.94 -62.72
CA TYR A 396 22.91 112.24 -63.80
C TYR A 396 24.39 112.01 -63.38
N GLU A 397 24.88 110.77 -63.51
CA GLU A 397 26.25 110.30 -63.17
C GLU A 397 26.61 110.05 -61.68
N GLU A 398 25.65 110.07 -60.74
CA GLU A 398 25.93 109.62 -59.35
C GLU A 398 25.68 108.11 -59.14
N CYS A 399 26.55 107.41 -58.40
CA CYS A 399 26.43 105.97 -58.10
C CYS A 399 25.92 105.69 -56.68
N ASN A 400 24.93 106.45 -56.19
CA ASN A 400 24.42 106.38 -54.81
C ASN A 400 23.05 105.70 -54.65
N GLY A 401 22.50 105.12 -55.71
CA GLY A 401 21.27 104.33 -55.61
C GLY A 401 21.48 103.06 -54.79
N SER A 402 20.53 102.72 -53.93
CA SER A 402 20.50 101.49 -53.15
C SER A 402 19.22 100.73 -53.41
N ALA A 403 19.29 99.40 -53.27
CA ALA A 403 18.12 98.54 -53.23
C ALA A 403 18.26 97.59 -52.05
N SER A 404 17.17 97.36 -51.32
CA SER A 404 17.12 96.42 -50.20
C SER A 404 16.24 95.24 -50.58
N LEU A 405 16.67 94.02 -50.27
CA LEU A 405 15.91 92.79 -50.49
C LEU A 405 15.15 92.38 -49.23
N GLY A 406 13.87 92.07 -49.40
CA GLY A 406 13.10 91.28 -48.45
C GLY A 406 13.09 89.84 -48.94
N VAL A 407 13.58 88.93 -48.10
CA VAL A 407 13.49 87.49 -48.37
C VAL A 407 12.39 86.88 -47.52
N THR A 408 11.50 86.12 -48.16
CA THR A 408 10.52 85.27 -47.50
C THR A 408 10.71 83.82 -47.95
N GLY A 409 10.49 82.86 -47.04
CA GLY A 409 10.72 81.43 -47.30
C GLY A 409 12.20 81.05 -47.44
N GLY A 410 12.47 79.82 -47.88
CA GLY A 410 13.81 79.21 -47.90
C GLY A 410 14.34 78.79 -46.53
N THR A 411 15.61 78.38 -46.48
CA THR A 411 16.35 78.01 -45.28
C THR A 411 17.53 78.97 -45.11
N TYR A 412 17.64 79.60 -43.92
CA TYR A 412 18.76 80.47 -43.57
C TYR A 412 20.04 79.65 -43.36
N PRO A 413 21.25 80.15 -43.71
CA PRO A 413 21.58 81.49 -44.21
C PRO A 413 21.32 81.71 -45.71
N TYR A 414 21.00 82.95 -46.08
CA TYR A 414 20.84 83.36 -47.48
C TYR A 414 22.16 83.92 -48.03
N SER A 415 22.33 83.91 -49.35
CA SER A 415 23.43 84.60 -50.01
C SER A 415 22.91 85.35 -51.22
N PHE A 416 23.29 86.61 -51.35
CA PHE A 416 22.84 87.49 -52.43
C PHE A 416 23.98 87.75 -53.40
N ASN A 417 23.67 87.74 -54.70
CA ASN A 417 24.58 88.16 -55.74
C ASN A 417 23.87 89.20 -56.60
N TRP A 418 24.35 90.43 -56.53
CA TRP A 418 23.79 91.56 -57.24
C TRP A 418 24.43 91.67 -58.62
N GLY A 419 23.68 92.10 -59.65
CA GLY A 419 24.17 92.18 -61.04
C GLY A 419 25.33 93.16 -61.27
N ASN A 420 25.70 93.94 -60.26
CA ASN A 420 26.88 94.80 -60.21
C ASN A 420 28.14 94.11 -59.62
N GLY A 421 28.03 92.84 -59.20
CA GLY A 421 29.12 92.06 -58.61
C GLY A 421 29.23 92.12 -57.08
N GLU A 422 28.33 92.84 -56.39
CA GLU A 422 28.29 92.88 -54.92
C GLU A 422 27.69 91.58 -54.35
N THR A 423 28.23 91.12 -53.21
CA THR A 423 27.74 89.94 -52.49
C THR A 423 27.44 90.27 -51.03
N GLU A 424 26.29 89.83 -50.54
CA GLU A 424 25.89 89.93 -49.13
C GLU A 424 25.55 88.52 -48.60
N VAL A 425 25.88 88.25 -47.33
CA VAL A 425 25.64 86.97 -46.64
C VAL A 425 24.70 87.19 -45.45
#